data_AF-A0A926CQ39-F1
#
_entry.id   AF-A0A926CQ39-F1
#
_cell.length_a   1.000
_cell.length_b   1.000
_cell.length_c   1.000
_cell.angle_alpha   90.00
_cell.angle_beta   90.00
_cell.angle_gamma   90.00
#
_symmetry.space_group_name_H-M   'P 1'
#
loop_
_entity.id
_entity.type
_entity.pdbx_description
1 polymer ?
#
loop_
_entity_poly.entity_id
_entity_poly.type
_entity_poly.pdbx_seq_one_letter_code
_entity_poly.pdbx_strand_id
1 'polypeptide(L)'
;MRRFGIYSWLIVILAGLLVGAAWAAPLRQANLFQLFLANTQADLNLLADLVFGEALPPEWTQNEDLASPTFPVDLWVNNELIANAVFEGSTRPDDWFGATSANPGILGRNVRHDLEIIADRYFGDARTRPEGWTGDRPVYRCSRSLQNVLRILDTVYNVRATTPDSVVDFCGSATDEIRDTLFPPIIENSEVAAQTPELLSGVRGDLERLVDEKLGLNSRPPGWSGNRDATTPTFLDDLVRDLEAFADSQQGTGNRPPGWARTVAEAPYLNYFSLRYNLELLSDLTLSEGTRPTGWQGVNPADRCALPVRTLVFLVEQTVAPVPMPAEIVDDELFCNQIERDASNLTENPPVLDEETIVENSLLAQSRLAFTYLDVSALDYMGIMPLDTEFRAWYRNFNESDMMFVSGEGFALFLDRRWTTLSENVFRNLPSLEGRKPLTFCDANWCNGPGPTPTPTGDGPLVLLLSESTPEPTRSVDDLQDQGKRLVSWNNIRVNYLLDRPETNTVQVTLEICSDPTQVACEPVLTVFDTTTGTQRPIISQFNGLNVYELPYGYNPNFILEGTTLFSRDVWISDPTVRG
;
A
#
# COMPACT_ATOMS: atom_id res chain seq x y z
N MET A 1 32.89 27.99 -73.77
CA MET A 1 33.70 27.05 -72.94
C MET A 1 33.73 27.36 -71.44
N ARG A 2 33.25 28.52 -70.94
CA ARG A 2 33.26 28.85 -69.50
C ARG A 2 32.11 28.27 -68.64
N ARG A 3 31.04 27.74 -69.26
CA ARG A 3 29.87 27.22 -68.51
C ARG A 3 30.00 25.77 -68.07
N PHE A 4 30.88 24.96 -68.68
CA PHE A 4 31.07 23.56 -68.29
C PHE A 4 31.92 23.38 -67.02
N GLY A 5 32.81 24.33 -66.72
CA GLY A 5 33.67 24.25 -65.53
C GLY A 5 32.89 24.38 -64.21
N ILE A 6 31.85 25.21 -64.17
CA ILE A 6 31.09 25.48 -62.94
C ILE A 6 30.24 24.27 -62.53
N TYR A 7 29.64 23.56 -63.49
CA TYR A 7 28.87 22.35 -63.20
C TYR A 7 29.74 21.19 -62.70
N SER A 8 30.96 21.06 -63.22
CA SER A 8 31.88 20.00 -62.76
C SER A 8 32.36 20.21 -61.33
N TRP A 9 32.59 21.47 -60.92
CA TRP A 9 32.97 21.79 -59.54
C TRP A 9 31.82 21.60 -58.55
N LEU A 10 30.58 21.93 -58.94
CA LEU A 10 29.41 21.69 -58.11
C LEU A 10 29.17 20.18 -57.88
N ILE A 11 29.36 19.35 -58.90
CA ILE A 11 29.20 17.89 -58.77
C ILE A 11 30.26 17.29 -57.84
N VAL A 12 31.51 17.77 -57.89
CA VAL A 12 32.58 17.29 -56.99
C VAL A 12 32.35 17.74 -55.55
N ILE A 13 31.86 18.96 -55.33
CA ILE A 13 31.49 19.43 -53.98
C ILE A 13 30.28 18.66 -53.44
N LEU A 14 29.27 18.38 -54.28
CA LEU A 14 28.10 17.59 -53.89
C LEU A 14 28.49 16.14 -53.58
N ALA A 15 29.39 15.54 -54.37
CA ALA A 15 29.92 14.21 -54.13
C ALA A 15 30.80 14.17 -52.87
N GLY A 16 31.60 15.21 -52.60
CA GLY A 16 32.38 15.34 -51.37
C GLY A 16 31.50 15.48 -50.12
N LEU A 17 30.38 16.21 -50.22
CA LEU A 17 29.39 16.33 -49.14
C LEU A 17 28.63 15.02 -48.91
N LEU A 18 28.32 14.28 -49.97
CA LEU A 18 27.66 12.97 -49.86
C LEU A 18 28.60 11.88 -49.31
N VAL A 19 29.89 11.93 -49.63
CA VAL A 19 30.89 11.01 -49.07
C VAL A 19 31.22 11.38 -47.62
N GLY A 20 31.26 12.68 -47.27
CA GLY A 20 31.42 13.13 -45.88
C GLY A 20 30.23 12.74 -44.98
N ALA A 21 29.01 12.71 -45.52
CA ALA A 21 27.82 12.25 -44.81
C ALA A 21 27.75 10.72 -44.64
N ALA A 22 28.51 9.94 -45.42
CA ALA A 22 28.53 8.48 -45.35
C ALA A 22 29.53 7.91 -44.32
N TRP A 23 30.44 8.75 -43.79
CA TRP A 23 31.37 8.39 -42.71
C TRP A 23 30.93 8.88 -41.32
N ALA A 24 29.85 9.65 -41.24
CA ALA A 24 29.02 9.61 -40.05
C ALA A 24 28.24 8.31 -40.16
N ALA A 25 28.71 7.26 -39.47
CA ALA A 25 27.91 6.07 -39.25
C ALA A 25 26.48 6.53 -38.89
N PRO A 26 25.43 5.90 -39.43
CA PRO A 26 24.10 6.17 -38.90
C PRO A 26 24.24 5.86 -37.41
N LEU A 27 24.12 6.89 -36.57
CA LEU A 27 23.76 6.69 -35.19
C LEU A 27 22.46 5.89 -35.29
N ARG A 28 22.57 4.56 -35.29
CA ARG A 28 21.49 3.68 -34.86
C ARG A 28 20.98 4.40 -33.63
N GLN A 29 19.71 4.78 -33.64
CA GLN A 29 19.07 5.32 -32.46
C GLN A 29 19.23 4.25 -31.38
N ALA A 30 20.32 4.34 -30.64
CA ALA A 30 20.54 3.55 -29.45
C ALA A 30 19.32 3.85 -28.60
N ASN A 31 18.61 2.80 -28.19
CA ASN A 31 17.58 3.02 -27.19
C ASN A 31 18.27 3.66 -25.96
N LEU A 32 17.53 4.41 -25.14
CA LEU A 32 18.13 5.15 -24.01
C LEU A 32 18.98 4.25 -23.10
N PHE A 33 18.61 2.96 -23.02
CA PHE A 33 19.38 1.94 -22.30
C PHE A 33 20.76 1.65 -22.93
N GLN A 34 20.87 1.52 -24.26
CA GLN A 34 22.15 1.33 -24.93
C GLN A 34 23.06 2.55 -24.80
N LEU A 35 22.50 3.76 -24.79
CA LEU A 35 23.28 4.98 -24.50
C LEU A 35 23.81 4.98 -23.06
N PHE A 36 22.97 4.61 -22.09
CA PHE A 36 23.35 4.42 -20.69
C PHE A 36 24.52 3.41 -20.55
N LEU A 37 24.40 2.26 -21.20
CA LEU A 37 25.43 1.22 -21.20
C LEU A 37 26.74 1.69 -21.87
N ALA A 38 26.64 2.43 -22.98
CA ALA A 38 27.80 2.98 -23.68
C ALA A 38 28.55 4.02 -22.82
N ASN A 39 27.83 4.91 -22.14
CA ASN A 39 28.44 5.88 -21.22
C ASN A 39 29.12 5.18 -20.03
N THR A 40 28.47 4.14 -19.48
CA THR A 40 29.05 3.32 -18.42
C THR A 40 30.32 2.62 -18.88
N GLN A 41 30.33 2.05 -20.09
CA GLN A 41 31.54 1.45 -20.67
C GLN A 41 32.66 2.47 -20.87
N ALA A 42 32.35 3.66 -21.38
CA ALA A 42 33.34 4.70 -21.63
C ALA A 42 34.05 5.13 -20.33
N ASP A 43 33.26 5.37 -19.26
CA ASP A 43 33.78 5.72 -17.95
C ASP A 43 34.59 4.56 -17.32
N LEU A 44 34.12 3.32 -17.49
CA LEU A 44 34.79 2.11 -17.03
C LEU A 44 36.17 1.93 -17.69
N ASN A 45 36.24 2.10 -19.02
CA ASN A 45 37.48 2.05 -19.77
C ASN A 45 38.44 3.16 -19.36
N LEU A 46 37.94 4.40 -19.19
CA LEU A 46 38.74 5.53 -18.72
C LEU A 46 39.34 5.25 -17.34
N LEU A 47 38.57 4.68 -16.41
CA LEU A 47 39.08 4.31 -15.10
C LEU A 47 40.07 3.14 -15.18
N ALA A 48 39.83 2.16 -16.04
CA ALA A 48 40.74 1.05 -16.26
C ALA A 48 42.10 1.51 -16.77
N ASP A 49 42.14 2.45 -17.71
CA ASP A 49 43.39 3.03 -18.22
C ASP A 49 44.17 3.74 -17.09
N LEU A 50 43.48 4.39 -16.17
CA LEU A 50 44.10 5.07 -15.01
C LEU A 50 44.59 4.07 -13.94
N VAL A 51 43.87 2.97 -13.75
CA VAL A 51 44.18 1.96 -12.72
C VAL A 51 45.25 0.98 -13.18
N PHE A 52 45.16 0.50 -14.43
CA PHE A 52 46.04 -0.54 -14.99
C PHE A 52 47.11 -0.01 -15.95
N GLY A 53 46.97 1.21 -16.48
CA GLY A 53 47.84 1.74 -17.53
C GLY A 53 47.60 1.04 -18.87
N GLU A 54 48.68 0.85 -19.65
CA GLU A 54 48.59 0.28 -21.01
C GLU A 54 48.29 -1.22 -21.07
N ALA A 55 48.39 -1.94 -19.94
CA ALA A 55 48.26 -3.39 -19.89
C ALA A 55 47.02 -3.80 -19.09
N LEU A 56 45.92 -4.02 -19.81
CA LEU A 56 44.68 -4.55 -19.22
C LEU A 56 44.90 -5.97 -18.68
N PRO A 57 44.18 -6.37 -17.61
CA PRO A 57 44.20 -7.74 -17.11
C PRO A 57 43.83 -8.77 -18.19
N PRO A 58 44.39 -9.99 -18.18
CA PRO A 58 44.05 -11.04 -19.14
C PRO A 58 42.56 -11.38 -19.21
N GLU A 59 41.84 -11.21 -18.10
CA GLU A 59 40.41 -11.47 -17.95
C GLU A 59 39.52 -10.31 -18.43
N TRP A 60 40.12 -9.18 -18.84
CA TRP A 60 39.37 -8.02 -19.32
C TRP A 60 38.60 -8.34 -20.60
N THR A 61 37.29 -8.12 -20.56
CA THR A 61 36.41 -8.35 -21.69
C THR A 61 36.44 -7.16 -22.65
N GLN A 62 36.59 -7.42 -23.95
CA GLN A 62 36.62 -6.40 -25.02
C GLN A 62 35.34 -6.41 -25.85
N ASN A 63 34.19 -6.65 -25.21
CA ASN A 63 32.91 -6.64 -25.92
C ASN A 63 32.46 -5.19 -26.18
N GLU A 64 32.41 -4.80 -27.45
CA GLU A 64 31.95 -3.46 -27.89
C GLU A 64 30.52 -3.50 -28.49
N ASP A 65 29.90 -4.68 -28.59
CA ASP A 65 28.55 -4.83 -29.13
C ASP A 65 27.49 -4.58 -28.06
N LEU A 66 26.98 -3.34 -28.02
CA LEU A 66 25.88 -2.92 -27.12
C LEU A 66 24.58 -3.72 -27.29
N ALA A 67 24.43 -4.48 -28.39
CA ALA A 67 23.28 -5.36 -28.60
C ALA A 67 23.51 -6.79 -28.08
N SER A 68 24.74 -7.12 -27.66
CA SER A 68 25.06 -8.44 -27.11
C SER A 68 24.31 -8.68 -25.79
N PRO A 69 23.68 -9.85 -25.62
CA PRO A 69 23.02 -10.21 -24.36
C PRO A 69 24.01 -10.34 -23.19
N THR A 70 25.30 -10.55 -23.46
CA THR A 70 26.34 -10.63 -22.43
C THR A 70 26.92 -9.28 -22.05
N PHE A 71 26.62 -8.21 -22.79
CA PHE A 71 27.29 -6.92 -22.63
C PHE A 71 27.22 -6.38 -21.18
N PRO A 72 26.08 -6.38 -20.47
CA PRO A 72 26.05 -5.95 -19.07
C PRO A 72 26.83 -6.86 -18.12
N VAL A 73 26.91 -8.16 -18.41
CA VAL A 73 27.71 -9.12 -17.64
C VAL A 73 29.20 -8.85 -17.85
N ASP A 74 29.60 -8.57 -19.08
CA ASP A 74 30.97 -8.20 -19.46
C ASP A 74 31.40 -6.90 -18.75
N LEU A 75 30.51 -5.90 -18.69
CA LEU A 75 30.75 -4.68 -17.89
C LEU A 75 30.91 -4.98 -16.40
N TRP A 76 30.08 -5.86 -15.83
CA TRP A 76 30.21 -6.25 -14.43
C TRP A 76 31.55 -6.94 -14.15
N VAL A 77 31.97 -7.90 -14.99
CA VAL A 77 33.27 -8.57 -14.85
C VAL A 77 34.40 -7.55 -14.87
N ASN A 78 34.38 -6.63 -15.84
CA ASN A 78 35.40 -5.58 -15.93
C ASN A 78 35.39 -4.66 -14.70
N ASN A 79 34.20 -4.30 -14.19
CA ASN A 79 34.05 -3.50 -12.99
C ASN A 79 34.62 -4.19 -11.74
N GLU A 80 34.39 -5.50 -11.57
CA GLU A 80 34.98 -6.29 -10.49
C GLU A 80 36.52 -6.37 -10.58
N LEU A 81 37.08 -6.41 -11.79
CA LEU A 81 38.54 -6.39 -11.98
C LEU A 81 39.13 -5.07 -11.48
N ILE A 82 38.52 -3.92 -11.81
CA ILE A 82 38.96 -2.62 -11.29
C ILE A 82 38.77 -2.56 -9.77
N ALA A 83 37.63 -3.03 -9.26
CA ALA A 83 37.34 -3.06 -7.83
C ALA A 83 38.41 -3.84 -7.04
N ASN A 84 38.86 -4.99 -7.56
CA ASN A 84 39.94 -5.77 -6.96
C ASN A 84 41.26 -4.99 -6.86
N ALA A 85 41.56 -4.14 -7.84
CA ALA A 85 42.76 -3.32 -7.85
C ALA A 85 42.66 -2.12 -6.90
N VAL A 86 41.47 -1.55 -6.74
CA VAL A 86 41.25 -0.33 -5.94
C VAL A 86 40.98 -0.61 -4.45
N PHE A 87 40.26 -1.69 -4.13
CA PHE A 87 39.85 -2.05 -2.75
C PHE A 87 40.74 -3.11 -2.07
N GLU A 88 41.96 -3.32 -2.57
CA GLU A 88 42.95 -4.26 -2.01
C GLU A 88 42.43 -5.72 -1.91
N GLY A 89 41.96 -6.29 -3.03
CA GLY A 89 41.54 -7.69 -3.11
C GLY A 89 40.01 -7.86 -3.17
N SER A 90 39.49 -8.91 -2.51
CA SER A 90 38.07 -9.32 -2.63
C SER A 90 37.12 -8.68 -1.62
N THR A 91 37.59 -7.70 -0.82
CA THR A 91 36.72 -6.93 0.06
C THR A 91 35.96 -5.88 -0.75
N ARG A 92 34.68 -5.71 -0.43
CA ARG A 92 33.79 -4.71 -1.03
C ARG A 92 33.24 -3.82 0.07
N PRO A 93 32.98 -2.53 -0.19
CA PRO A 93 32.32 -1.67 0.77
C PRO A 93 30.85 -2.10 0.98
N ASP A 94 30.25 -1.64 2.09
CA ASP A 94 28.91 -2.07 2.49
C ASP A 94 27.82 -1.66 1.49
N ASP A 95 28.04 -0.57 0.74
CA ASP A 95 27.16 -0.07 -0.31
C ASP A 95 27.38 -0.72 -1.69
N TRP A 96 28.27 -1.71 -1.80
CA TRP A 96 28.49 -2.43 -3.06
C TRP A 96 27.28 -3.26 -3.49
N PHE A 97 26.76 -3.04 -4.70
CA PHE A 97 25.58 -3.77 -5.18
C PHE A 97 25.95 -5.11 -5.77
N GLY A 98 26.96 -5.15 -6.64
CA GLY A 98 27.36 -6.35 -7.38
C GLY A 98 26.29 -6.89 -8.33
N ALA A 99 26.49 -8.13 -8.80
CA ALA A 99 25.58 -8.80 -9.73
C ALA A 99 24.41 -9.48 -9.01
N THR A 100 23.32 -8.73 -8.82
CA THR A 100 22.16 -9.21 -8.04
C THR A 100 21.01 -9.72 -8.89
N SER A 101 20.97 -9.40 -10.18
CA SER A 101 19.86 -9.76 -11.07
C SER A 101 20.34 -10.18 -12.44
N ALA A 102 19.59 -11.10 -13.07
CA ALA A 102 19.76 -11.44 -14.47
C ALA A 102 19.15 -10.39 -15.42
N ASN A 103 18.38 -9.43 -14.91
CA ASN A 103 17.81 -8.35 -15.70
C ASN A 103 18.93 -7.39 -16.17
N PRO A 104 19.16 -7.23 -17.49
CA PRO A 104 20.19 -6.35 -18.05
C PRO A 104 20.14 -4.91 -17.53
N GLY A 105 18.94 -4.37 -17.31
CA GLY A 105 18.74 -3.01 -16.82
C GLY A 105 19.17 -2.84 -15.37
N ILE A 106 18.82 -3.81 -14.53
CA ILE A 106 19.22 -3.81 -13.11
C ILE A 106 20.73 -4.06 -12.97
N LEU A 107 21.28 -5.01 -13.73
CA LEU A 107 22.72 -5.26 -13.72
C LEU A 107 23.51 -4.04 -14.19
N GLY A 108 23.11 -3.42 -15.30
CA GLY A 108 23.76 -2.19 -15.78
C GLY A 108 23.70 -1.04 -14.76
N ARG A 109 22.55 -0.85 -14.09
CA ARG A 109 22.39 0.11 -12.99
C ARG A 109 23.37 -0.19 -11.84
N ASN A 110 23.46 -1.44 -11.40
CA ASN A 110 24.38 -1.82 -10.31
C ASN A 110 25.84 -1.57 -10.71
N VAL A 111 26.23 -1.94 -11.94
CA VAL A 111 27.57 -1.64 -12.45
C VAL A 111 27.86 -0.14 -12.44
N ARG A 112 26.89 0.69 -12.85
CA ARG A 112 27.04 2.15 -12.79
C ARG A 112 27.24 2.66 -11.36
N HIS A 113 26.48 2.13 -10.40
CA HIS A 113 26.60 2.49 -8.99
C HIS A 113 27.98 2.12 -8.44
N ASP A 114 28.36 0.86 -8.61
CA ASP A 114 29.62 0.31 -8.15
C ASP A 114 30.81 1.05 -8.80
N LEU A 115 30.71 1.41 -10.09
CA LEU A 115 31.72 2.21 -10.79
C LEU A 115 31.91 3.60 -10.16
N GLU A 116 30.84 4.25 -9.72
CA GLU A 116 30.94 5.53 -9.01
C GLU A 116 31.61 5.36 -7.64
N ILE A 117 31.35 4.27 -6.93
CA ILE A 117 32.02 3.95 -5.65
C ILE A 117 33.52 3.72 -5.87
N ILE A 118 33.91 2.97 -6.92
CA ILE A 118 35.33 2.79 -7.26
C ILE A 118 35.97 4.15 -7.59
N ALA A 119 35.29 4.98 -8.38
CA ALA A 119 35.80 6.30 -8.75
C ALA A 119 35.97 7.20 -7.52
N ASP A 120 35.01 7.21 -6.60
CA ASP A 120 35.10 7.96 -5.34
C ASP A 120 36.30 7.54 -4.50
N ARG A 121 36.54 6.22 -4.42
CA ARG A 121 37.70 5.68 -3.72
C ARG A 121 39.01 6.07 -4.40
N TYR A 122 39.09 5.98 -5.73
CA TYR A 122 40.31 6.23 -6.50
C TYR A 122 40.69 7.72 -6.54
N PHE A 123 39.71 8.62 -6.76
CA PHE A 123 39.95 10.06 -6.83
C PHE A 123 39.88 10.77 -5.46
N GLY A 124 39.37 10.09 -4.43
CA GLY A 124 39.30 10.57 -3.06
C GLY A 124 38.04 11.36 -2.71
N ASP A 125 37.23 11.76 -3.69
CA ASP A 125 35.92 12.38 -3.46
C ASP A 125 34.97 12.25 -4.67
N ALA A 126 33.69 12.54 -4.43
CA ALA A 126 32.60 12.42 -5.41
C ALA A 126 32.51 13.52 -6.49
N ARG A 127 33.26 14.60 -6.34
CA ARG A 127 33.24 15.78 -7.23
C ARG A 127 34.43 15.81 -8.16
N THR A 128 35.50 15.11 -7.81
CA THR A 128 36.71 15.01 -8.62
C THR A 128 36.54 13.86 -9.61
N ARG A 129 36.54 14.18 -10.90
CA ARG A 129 36.47 13.22 -12.00
C ARG A 129 37.49 13.59 -13.08
N PRO A 130 38.04 12.60 -13.81
CA PRO A 130 39.01 12.84 -14.88
C PRO A 130 38.33 13.50 -16.09
N GLU A 131 39.15 14.13 -16.95
CA GLU A 131 38.67 14.62 -18.24
C GLU A 131 38.14 13.46 -19.08
N GLY A 132 36.96 13.64 -19.68
CA GLY A 132 36.28 12.58 -20.46
C GLY A 132 35.31 11.72 -19.66
N TRP A 133 35.25 11.86 -18.32
CA TRP A 133 34.22 11.21 -17.51
C TRP A 133 32.84 11.77 -17.87
N THR A 134 32.00 10.92 -18.43
CA THR A 134 30.65 11.28 -18.85
C THR A 134 29.72 11.36 -17.65
N GLY A 135 29.86 10.43 -16.71
CA GLY A 135 28.96 10.31 -15.56
C GLY A 135 27.56 9.84 -15.97
N ASP A 136 26.67 9.84 -14.98
CA ASP A 136 25.24 9.60 -15.19
C ASP A 136 24.42 10.35 -14.12
N ARG A 137 23.11 10.12 -14.10
CA ARG A 137 22.19 10.72 -13.15
C ARG A 137 22.62 10.42 -11.71
N PRO A 138 22.55 11.40 -10.79
CA PRO A 138 23.02 11.22 -9.41
C PRO A 138 22.31 10.11 -8.63
N VAL A 139 21.10 9.70 -9.08
CA VAL A 139 20.36 8.58 -8.48
C VAL A 139 21.18 7.29 -8.42
N TYR A 140 22.08 7.08 -9.38
CA TYR A 140 22.94 5.89 -9.40
C TYR A 140 24.03 5.91 -8.33
N ARG A 141 24.18 6.98 -7.54
CA ARG A 141 25.06 7.02 -6.35
C ARG A 141 24.32 6.79 -5.04
N CYS A 142 22.99 6.68 -5.09
CA CYS A 142 22.18 6.49 -3.90
C CYS A 142 22.08 5.03 -3.48
N SER A 143 21.60 4.79 -2.26
CA SER A 143 21.36 3.44 -1.73
C SER A 143 20.46 2.61 -2.64
N ARG A 144 20.62 1.28 -2.56
CA ARG A 144 19.86 0.33 -3.36
C ARG A 144 18.37 0.45 -3.09
N SER A 145 18.00 0.59 -1.81
CA SER A 145 16.65 0.86 -1.39
C SER A 145 16.05 2.09 -2.07
N LEU A 146 16.77 3.22 -2.09
CA LEU A 146 16.26 4.44 -2.71
C LEU A 146 16.07 4.28 -4.22
N GLN A 147 17.03 3.67 -4.92
CA GLN A 147 16.91 3.39 -6.35
C GLN A 147 15.72 2.47 -6.66
N ASN A 148 15.47 1.46 -5.80
CA ASN A 148 14.35 0.54 -5.95
C ASN A 148 13.00 1.19 -5.65
N VAL A 149 12.90 2.04 -4.62
CA VAL A 149 11.69 2.81 -4.33
C VAL A 149 11.33 3.70 -5.51
N LEU A 150 12.28 4.50 -6.02
CA LEU A 150 12.05 5.37 -7.17
C LEU A 150 11.61 4.59 -8.41
N ARG A 151 12.19 3.41 -8.63
CA ARG A 151 11.78 2.53 -9.74
C ARG A 151 10.35 2.01 -9.57
N ILE A 152 9.96 1.56 -8.38
CA ILE A 152 8.59 1.08 -8.13
C ILE A 152 7.60 2.23 -8.29
N LEU A 153 7.90 3.40 -7.73
CA LEU A 153 7.05 4.58 -7.88
C LEU A 153 6.82 4.94 -9.37
N ASP A 154 7.88 4.96 -10.18
CA ASP A 154 7.76 5.27 -11.61
C ASP A 154 7.03 4.16 -12.39
N THR A 155 7.39 2.88 -12.16
CA THR A 155 6.91 1.78 -13.00
C THR A 155 5.54 1.24 -12.61
N VAL A 156 5.22 1.22 -11.31
CA VAL A 156 3.96 0.66 -10.78
C VAL A 156 2.94 1.76 -10.56
N TYR A 157 3.35 2.87 -9.94
CA TYR A 157 2.45 3.96 -9.57
C TYR A 157 2.44 5.11 -10.59
N ASN A 158 3.33 5.09 -11.59
CA ASN A 158 3.50 6.18 -12.57
C ASN A 158 3.78 7.55 -11.90
N VAL A 159 4.53 7.52 -10.80
CA VAL A 159 4.95 8.67 -10.01
C VAL A 159 6.46 8.84 -10.15
N ARG A 160 6.90 10.01 -10.65
CA ARG A 160 8.31 10.30 -10.90
C ARG A 160 8.84 11.35 -9.93
N ALA A 161 10.05 11.12 -9.43
CA ALA A 161 10.79 12.15 -8.74
C ALA A 161 11.11 13.33 -9.67
N THR A 162 11.01 14.52 -9.11
CA THR A 162 11.24 15.82 -9.73
C THR A 162 12.48 16.51 -9.17
N THR A 163 13.13 15.92 -8.17
CA THR A 163 14.43 16.35 -7.63
C THR A 163 15.42 16.62 -8.78
N PRO A 164 15.93 17.86 -8.93
CA PRO A 164 16.85 18.17 -10.00
C PRO A 164 18.20 17.47 -9.83
N ASP A 165 18.75 16.93 -10.91
CA ASP A 165 20.06 16.25 -10.92
C ASP A 165 21.23 17.19 -10.51
N SER A 166 21.02 18.51 -10.45
CA SER A 166 22.04 19.49 -10.02
C SER A 166 22.13 19.69 -8.50
N VAL A 167 21.26 19.07 -7.71
CA VAL A 167 21.27 19.22 -6.25
C VAL A 167 22.48 18.53 -5.64
N VAL A 168 23.18 19.22 -4.72
CA VAL A 168 24.43 18.72 -4.11
C VAL A 168 24.22 17.42 -3.34
N ASP A 169 23.14 17.35 -2.55
CA ASP A 169 22.70 16.14 -1.86
C ASP A 169 21.43 15.61 -2.53
N PHE A 170 21.61 15.00 -3.70
CA PHE A 170 20.51 14.45 -4.47
C PHE A 170 19.80 13.33 -3.70
N CYS A 171 20.53 12.42 -3.05
CA CYS A 171 19.93 11.27 -2.38
C CYS A 171 19.10 11.68 -1.16
N GLY A 172 19.59 12.63 -0.35
CA GLY A 172 18.81 13.22 0.73
C GLY A 172 17.56 13.95 0.21
N SER A 173 17.72 14.75 -0.85
CA SER A 173 16.59 15.52 -1.43
C SER A 173 15.53 14.62 -2.06
N ALA A 174 15.93 13.54 -2.76
CA ALA A 174 15.01 12.56 -3.31
C ALA A 174 14.31 11.75 -2.22
N THR A 175 14.99 11.46 -1.10
CA THR A 175 14.38 10.82 0.07
C THR A 175 13.33 11.73 0.71
N ASP A 176 13.63 13.02 0.84
CA ASP A 176 12.66 14.03 1.32
C ASP A 176 11.47 14.16 0.36
N GLU A 177 11.71 14.17 -0.96
CA GLU A 177 10.62 14.21 -1.96
C GLU A 177 9.72 12.99 -1.88
N ILE A 178 10.29 11.79 -1.73
CA ILE A 178 9.51 10.56 -1.51
C ILE A 178 8.63 10.71 -0.27
N ARG A 179 9.21 11.15 0.85
CA ARG A 179 8.48 11.35 2.11
C ARG A 179 7.31 12.30 1.94
N ASP A 180 7.57 13.48 1.37
CA ASP A 180 6.65 14.61 1.45
C ASP A 180 5.66 14.67 0.28
N THR A 181 6.02 14.08 -0.88
CA THR A 181 5.25 14.25 -2.12
C THR A 181 4.83 12.93 -2.76
N LEU A 182 5.72 11.94 -2.88
CA LEU A 182 5.45 10.76 -3.71
C LEU A 182 4.77 9.62 -2.95
N PHE A 183 5.12 9.42 -1.69
CA PHE A 183 4.54 8.39 -0.82
C PHE A 183 3.16 8.72 -0.23
N PRO A 184 2.82 9.98 0.10
CA PRO A 184 1.52 10.32 0.69
C PRO A 184 0.30 9.77 -0.07
N PRO A 185 0.19 9.95 -1.40
CA PRO A 185 -0.99 9.50 -2.15
C PRO A 185 -1.18 7.97 -2.14
N ILE A 186 -0.11 7.21 -1.87
CA ILE A 186 -0.14 5.75 -1.83
C ILE A 186 -0.65 5.27 -0.46
N ILE A 187 -0.29 5.97 0.62
CA ILE A 187 -0.66 5.61 1.99
C ILE A 187 -2.01 6.15 2.45
N GLU A 188 -2.50 7.25 1.88
CA GLU A 188 -3.69 7.96 2.38
C GLU A 188 -4.92 7.05 2.57
N ASN A 189 -5.07 6.01 1.75
CA ASN A 189 -6.17 5.03 1.84
C ASN A 189 -5.77 3.67 2.46
N SER A 190 -4.61 3.61 3.13
CA SER A 190 -4.12 2.40 3.76
C SER A 190 -4.61 2.26 5.20
N GLU A 191 -4.58 1.04 5.72
CA GLU A 191 -4.87 0.75 7.14
C GLU A 191 -3.96 1.54 8.10
N VAL A 192 -2.71 1.80 7.68
CA VAL A 192 -1.74 2.61 8.45
C VAL A 192 -2.25 4.04 8.66
N ALA A 193 -2.84 4.65 7.63
CA ALA A 193 -3.41 5.99 7.74
C ALA A 193 -4.59 6.00 8.73
N ALA A 194 -5.44 4.97 8.70
CA ALA A 194 -6.57 4.85 9.63
C ALA A 194 -6.12 4.66 11.09
N GLN A 195 -5.02 3.93 11.32
CA GLN A 195 -4.48 3.63 12.66
C GLN A 195 -3.54 4.72 13.20
N THR A 196 -3.28 5.78 12.44
CA THR A 196 -2.27 6.79 12.79
C THR A 196 -2.42 7.40 14.19
N PRO A 197 -3.62 7.75 14.69
CA PRO A 197 -3.77 8.26 16.05
C PRO A 197 -3.30 7.27 17.13
N GLU A 198 -3.58 5.98 16.94
CA GLU A 198 -3.15 4.91 17.84
C GLU A 198 -1.65 4.68 17.76
N LEU A 199 -1.09 4.69 16.54
CA LEU A 199 0.35 4.57 16.31
C LEU A 199 1.14 5.71 16.95
N LEU A 200 0.69 6.96 16.81
CA LEU A 200 1.30 8.12 17.47
C LEU A 200 1.14 8.07 19.00
N SER A 201 0.00 7.56 19.49
CA SER A 201 -0.19 7.30 20.93
C SER A 201 0.82 6.28 21.44
N GLY A 202 1.11 5.24 20.65
CA GLY A 202 2.15 4.26 20.91
C GLY A 202 3.54 4.89 21.00
N VAL A 203 3.89 5.78 20.06
CA VAL A 203 5.15 6.54 20.10
C VAL A 203 5.25 7.36 21.38
N ARG A 204 4.16 8.04 21.78
CA ARG A 204 4.13 8.81 23.03
C ARG A 204 4.35 7.93 24.25
N GLY A 205 3.67 6.78 24.32
CA GLY A 205 3.80 5.83 25.41
C GLY A 205 5.24 5.32 25.54
N ASP A 206 5.86 4.99 24.42
CA ASP A 206 7.24 4.51 24.37
C ASP A 206 8.26 5.59 24.74
N LEU A 207 8.05 6.82 24.29
CA LEU A 207 8.86 7.96 24.70
C LEU A 207 8.78 8.19 26.23
N GLU A 208 7.59 8.13 26.83
CA GLU A 208 7.43 8.23 28.29
C GLU A 208 8.20 7.13 29.04
N ARG A 209 8.12 5.88 28.56
CA ARG A 209 8.86 4.74 29.15
C ARG A 209 10.37 4.93 29.04
N LEU A 210 10.85 5.38 27.88
CA LEU A 210 12.27 5.61 27.66
C LEU A 210 12.81 6.69 28.60
N VAL A 211 12.05 7.79 28.76
CA VAL A 211 12.42 8.86 29.69
C VAL A 211 12.39 8.39 31.13
N ASP A 212 11.38 7.62 31.54
CA ASP A 212 11.30 7.06 32.90
C ASP A 212 12.47 6.11 33.19
N GLU A 213 12.85 5.27 32.22
CA GLU A 213 14.00 4.36 32.34
C GLU A 213 15.33 5.14 32.47
N LYS A 214 15.47 6.28 31.77
CA LYS A 214 16.73 7.05 31.75
C LYS A 214 16.88 8.09 32.84
N LEU A 215 15.82 8.82 33.15
CA LEU A 215 15.85 9.94 34.10
C LEU A 215 15.21 9.57 35.45
N GLY A 216 14.56 8.42 35.53
CA GLY A 216 13.76 8.00 36.67
C GLY A 216 12.29 8.43 36.55
N LEU A 217 11.44 7.73 37.31
CA LEU A 217 10.00 7.96 37.32
C LEU A 217 9.65 9.43 37.61
N ASN A 218 8.82 10.02 36.75
CA ASN A 218 8.36 11.42 36.81
C ASN A 218 9.46 12.49 36.70
N SER A 219 10.70 12.12 36.37
CA SER A 219 11.74 13.08 36.00
C SER A 219 11.60 13.43 34.52
N ARG A 220 11.50 14.71 34.18
CA ARG A 220 11.37 15.16 32.79
C ARG A 220 12.41 16.22 32.43
N PRO A 221 12.88 16.26 31.17
CA PRO A 221 13.70 17.35 30.68
C PRO A 221 12.98 18.71 30.79
N PRO A 222 13.72 19.82 30.85
CA PRO A 222 13.14 21.16 30.72
C PRO A 222 12.34 21.29 29.41
N GLY A 223 11.15 21.91 29.49
CA GLY A 223 10.30 22.15 28.31
C GLY A 223 9.34 21.01 27.94
N TRP A 224 9.31 19.92 28.73
CA TRP A 224 8.38 18.80 28.55
C TRP A 224 6.92 19.21 28.72
N SER A 225 6.10 18.95 27.69
CA SER A 225 4.66 19.25 27.65
C SER A 225 3.84 18.24 28.44
N GLY A 226 4.18 16.95 28.37
CA GLY A 226 3.40 15.90 29.04
C GLY A 226 2.11 15.51 28.31
N ASN A 227 1.86 15.99 27.09
CA ASN A 227 0.58 15.76 26.42
C ASN A 227 0.39 14.29 26.00
N ARG A 228 -0.64 13.64 26.56
CA ARG A 228 -0.97 12.22 26.33
C ARG A 228 -2.30 12.02 25.58
N ASP A 229 -3.00 13.09 25.24
CA ASP A 229 -4.29 13.02 24.56
C ASP A 229 -4.10 13.23 23.06
N ALA A 230 -4.13 12.13 22.32
CA ALA A 230 -3.96 12.11 20.87
C ALA A 230 -5.06 12.83 20.09
N THR A 231 -6.17 13.18 20.74
CA THR A 231 -7.25 13.96 20.12
C THR A 231 -6.99 15.46 20.16
N THR A 232 -6.00 15.92 20.93
CA THR A 232 -5.69 17.34 21.04
C THR A 232 -5.01 17.87 19.77
N PRO A 233 -5.38 19.07 19.28
CA PRO A 233 -4.76 19.65 18.09
C PRO A 233 -3.25 19.86 18.19
N THR A 234 -2.71 19.97 19.41
CA THR A 234 -1.28 20.17 19.66
C THR A 234 -0.53 18.88 19.93
N PHE A 235 -1.19 17.71 19.94
CA PHE A 235 -0.58 16.44 20.34
C PHE A 235 0.72 16.15 19.58
N LEU A 236 0.69 16.30 18.26
CA LEU A 236 1.84 16.03 17.41
C LEU A 236 2.99 17.00 17.70
N ASP A 237 2.71 18.31 17.75
CA ASP A 237 3.72 19.34 18.04
C ASP A 237 4.33 19.16 19.42
N ASP A 238 3.51 18.80 20.41
CA ASP A 238 3.92 18.52 21.79
C ASP A 238 4.76 17.24 21.87
N LEU A 239 4.42 16.20 21.10
CA LEU A 239 5.20 14.96 21.00
C LEU A 239 6.56 15.20 20.34
N VAL A 240 6.61 15.94 19.24
CA VAL A 240 7.86 16.35 18.57
C VAL A 240 8.73 17.14 19.56
N ARG A 241 8.16 18.15 20.22
CA ARG A 241 8.88 18.97 21.20
C ARG A 241 9.45 18.14 22.34
N ASP A 242 8.67 17.20 22.88
CA ASP A 242 9.10 16.34 23.98
C ASP A 242 10.23 15.40 23.54
N LEU A 243 10.13 14.80 22.33
CA LEU A 243 11.20 13.97 21.77
C LEU A 243 12.51 14.77 21.60
N GLU A 244 12.42 15.98 21.05
CA GLU A 244 13.56 16.89 20.85
C GLU A 244 14.17 17.35 22.18
N ALA A 245 13.34 17.66 23.19
CA ALA A 245 13.78 18.02 24.54
C ALA A 245 14.50 16.86 25.22
N PHE A 246 14.04 15.62 25.01
CA PHE A 246 14.75 14.44 25.49
C PHE A 246 16.07 14.24 24.75
N ALA A 247 16.10 14.33 23.42
CA ALA A 247 17.33 14.25 22.63
C ALA A 247 18.38 15.27 23.12
N ASP A 248 17.97 16.53 23.32
CA ASP A 248 18.83 17.59 23.87
C ASP A 248 19.36 17.26 25.26
N SER A 249 18.56 16.62 26.12
CA SER A 249 19.00 16.21 27.46
C SER A 249 20.06 15.10 27.44
N GLN A 250 20.07 14.26 26.39
CA GLN A 250 20.97 13.12 26.28
C GLN A 250 22.24 13.46 25.47
N GLN A 251 22.12 14.30 24.45
CA GLN A 251 23.21 14.60 23.50
C GLN A 251 23.71 16.05 23.57
N GLY A 252 23.00 16.93 24.27
CA GLY A 252 23.21 18.37 24.25
C GLY A 252 22.40 19.07 23.16
N THR A 253 22.18 20.38 23.34
CA THR A 253 21.33 21.18 22.46
C THR A 253 21.77 21.12 21.00
N GLY A 254 20.88 20.65 20.13
CA GLY A 254 21.09 20.58 18.68
C GLY A 254 21.96 19.41 18.20
N ASN A 255 22.46 18.57 19.11
CA ASN A 255 23.19 17.36 18.73
C ASN A 255 22.20 16.21 18.53
N ARG A 256 22.23 15.58 17.36
CA ARG A 256 21.35 14.44 17.03
C ARG A 256 22.16 13.23 16.57
N PRO A 257 21.68 12.00 16.84
CA PRO A 257 22.26 10.79 16.28
C PRO A 257 22.34 10.87 14.74
N PRO A 258 23.33 10.21 14.12
CA PRO A 258 23.32 9.98 12.68
C PRO A 258 21.98 9.38 12.23
N GLY A 259 21.47 9.84 11.10
CA GLY A 259 20.19 9.38 10.55
C GLY A 259 18.95 10.14 11.02
N TRP A 260 19.03 10.97 12.07
CA TRP A 260 17.86 11.68 12.63
C TRP A 260 16.95 12.31 11.57
N ALA A 261 15.72 11.82 11.51
CA ALA A 261 14.72 12.27 10.55
C ALA A 261 14.09 13.59 11.00
N ARG A 262 13.84 14.50 10.08
CA ARG A 262 13.11 15.74 10.38
C ARG A 262 11.61 15.46 10.46
N THR A 263 10.95 16.05 11.45
CA THR A 263 9.49 15.98 11.65
C THR A 263 8.85 17.30 11.23
N VAL A 264 8.47 17.41 9.96
CA VAL A 264 7.88 18.63 9.36
C VAL A 264 6.79 18.32 8.33
N ALA A 265 6.29 17.08 8.30
CA ALA A 265 5.29 16.71 7.31
C ALA A 265 3.90 17.23 7.69
N GLU A 266 3.10 17.65 6.70
CA GLU A 266 1.71 18.05 6.93
C GLU A 266 0.82 16.87 7.33
N ALA A 267 1.16 15.66 6.88
CA ALA A 267 0.38 14.45 7.14
C ALA A 267 0.82 13.76 8.46
N PRO A 268 -0.11 13.46 9.39
CA PRO A 268 0.22 12.85 10.68
C PRO A 268 0.95 11.49 10.59
N TYR A 269 0.63 10.65 9.60
CA TYR A 269 1.27 9.33 9.46
C TYR A 269 2.75 9.43 9.02
N LEU A 270 3.11 10.47 8.26
CA LEU A 270 4.51 10.71 7.91
C LEU A 270 5.31 11.09 9.16
N ASN A 271 4.71 11.89 10.04
CA ASN A 271 5.33 12.19 11.32
C ASN A 271 5.44 10.96 12.21
N TYR A 272 4.47 10.03 12.17
CA TYR A 272 4.62 8.75 12.85
C TYR A 272 5.90 8.03 12.41
N PHE A 273 6.15 7.90 11.09
CA PHE A 273 7.34 7.21 10.60
C PHE A 273 8.64 7.86 11.12
N SER A 274 8.74 9.19 11.02
CA SER A 274 9.92 9.94 11.50
C SER A 274 10.09 9.88 13.02
N LEU A 275 9.03 10.12 13.78
CA LEU A 275 9.06 10.11 15.24
C LEU A 275 9.41 8.72 15.79
N ARG A 276 8.82 7.67 15.22
CA ARG A 276 9.12 6.30 15.61
C ARG A 276 10.59 5.97 15.36
N TYR A 277 11.12 6.27 14.17
CA TYR A 277 12.52 6.02 13.84
C TYR A 277 13.48 6.79 14.76
N ASN A 278 13.21 8.07 14.98
CA ASN A 278 14.02 8.89 15.90
C ASN A 278 13.98 8.36 17.33
N LEU A 279 12.83 7.87 17.79
CA LEU A 279 12.68 7.25 19.10
C LEU A 279 13.48 5.95 19.22
N GLU A 280 13.48 5.11 18.17
CA GLU A 280 14.34 3.92 18.12
C GLU A 280 15.82 4.31 18.21
N LEU A 281 16.28 5.29 17.42
CA LEU A 281 17.66 5.81 17.50
C LEU A 281 18.04 6.33 18.90
N LEU A 282 17.14 7.06 19.58
CA LEU A 282 17.39 7.48 20.96
C LEU A 282 17.44 6.30 21.92
N SER A 283 16.60 5.29 21.71
CA SER A 283 16.59 4.11 22.58
C SER A 283 17.90 3.34 22.47
N ASP A 284 18.43 3.10 21.26
CA ASP A 284 19.72 2.43 21.06
C ASP A 284 20.87 3.23 21.65
N LEU A 285 20.87 4.54 21.42
CA LEU A 285 21.88 5.45 21.94
C LEU A 285 21.91 5.49 23.48
N THR A 286 20.74 5.47 24.10
CA THR A 286 20.65 5.67 25.55
C THR A 286 20.70 4.36 26.32
N LEU A 287 20.01 3.31 25.86
CA LEU A 287 19.87 2.01 26.53
C LEU A 287 20.85 0.94 26.06
N SER A 288 21.62 1.19 25.00
CA SER A 288 22.31 0.21 24.14
C SER A 288 21.42 -0.36 23.05
N GLU A 289 22.07 -0.74 21.96
CA GLU A 289 21.44 -1.27 20.74
C GLU A 289 20.52 -2.46 21.04
N GLY A 290 19.36 -2.49 20.38
CA GLY A 290 18.34 -3.53 20.52
C GLY A 290 17.62 -3.56 21.87
N THR A 291 18.05 -2.78 22.87
CA THR A 291 17.44 -2.77 24.21
C THR A 291 16.25 -1.81 24.29
N ARG A 292 15.10 -2.29 24.76
CA ARG A 292 13.88 -1.49 24.91
C ARG A 292 13.29 -1.58 26.32
N PRO A 293 12.66 -0.51 26.84
CA PRO A 293 11.89 -0.55 28.08
C PRO A 293 10.79 -1.62 28.06
N THR A 294 10.38 -2.06 29.26
CA THR A 294 9.29 -3.03 29.38
C THR A 294 7.96 -2.45 28.87
N GLY A 295 7.26 -3.23 28.04
CA GLY A 295 5.99 -2.84 27.43
C GLY A 295 6.13 -1.87 26.27
N TRP A 296 7.28 -1.85 25.59
CA TRP A 296 7.49 -1.15 24.33
C TRP A 296 6.43 -1.55 23.30
N GLN A 297 5.79 -0.56 22.68
CA GLN A 297 4.69 -0.74 21.74
C GLN A 297 5.14 -0.69 20.28
N GLY A 298 6.43 -0.44 19.99
CA GLY A 298 6.99 -0.58 18.65
C GLY A 298 6.82 -2.01 18.14
N VAL A 299 5.78 -2.25 17.34
CA VAL A 299 5.39 -3.59 16.87
C VAL A 299 6.06 -4.00 15.57
N ASN A 300 6.41 -3.04 14.70
CA ASN A 300 7.01 -3.32 13.41
C ASN A 300 8.54 -3.18 13.51
N PRO A 301 9.30 -4.28 13.44
CA PRO A 301 10.75 -4.25 13.43
C PRO A 301 11.37 -3.33 12.36
N ALA A 302 10.74 -3.23 11.19
CA ALA A 302 11.23 -2.37 10.11
C ALA A 302 11.25 -0.89 10.49
N ASP A 303 10.49 -0.47 11.51
CA ASP A 303 10.47 0.91 11.97
C ASP A 303 11.81 1.42 12.52
N ARG A 304 12.75 0.51 12.79
CA ARG A 304 14.15 0.80 13.14
C ARG A 304 15.03 1.18 11.96
N CYS A 305 14.58 0.93 10.73
CA CYS A 305 15.38 1.15 9.53
C CYS A 305 15.18 2.54 8.93
N ALA A 306 16.16 2.98 8.13
CA ALA A 306 16.07 4.24 7.42
C ALA A 306 14.84 4.29 6.50
N LEU A 307 14.34 5.50 6.24
CA LEU A 307 13.10 5.72 5.49
C LEU A 307 13.06 5.02 4.12
N PRO A 308 14.14 5.02 3.29
CA PRO A 308 14.12 4.30 2.02
C PRO A 308 13.87 2.80 2.17
N VAL A 309 14.42 2.16 3.21
CA VAL A 309 14.23 0.72 3.46
C VAL A 309 12.79 0.43 3.87
N ARG A 310 12.23 1.20 4.81
CA ARG A 310 10.83 1.07 5.24
C ARG A 310 9.83 1.29 4.11
N THR A 311 10.08 2.33 3.33
CA THR A 311 9.28 2.65 2.14
C THR A 311 9.36 1.51 1.13
N LEU A 312 10.55 0.95 0.91
CA LEU A 312 10.72 -0.19 0.03
C LEU A 312 9.95 -1.40 0.53
N VAL A 313 10.08 -1.78 1.81
CA VAL A 313 9.35 -2.90 2.41
C VAL A 313 7.86 -2.74 2.18
N PHE A 314 7.31 -1.58 2.56
CA PHE A 314 5.89 -1.30 2.35
C PHE A 314 5.49 -1.47 0.89
N LEU A 315 6.20 -0.82 -0.05
CA LEU A 315 5.86 -0.89 -1.47
C LEU A 315 5.97 -2.33 -2.03
N VAL A 316 6.97 -3.09 -1.60
CA VAL A 316 7.19 -4.49 -2.02
C VAL A 316 6.09 -5.40 -1.49
N GLU A 317 5.69 -5.23 -0.22
CA GLU A 317 4.59 -6.01 0.36
C GLU A 317 3.24 -5.69 -0.31
N GLN A 318 3.03 -4.44 -0.73
CA GLN A 318 1.82 -4.03 -1.44
C GLN A 318 1.77 -4.52 -2.90
N THR A 319 2.92 -4.75 -3.54
CA THR A 319 2.98 -4.92 -5.01
C THR A 319 3.60 -6.21 -5.50
N VAL A 320 4.46 -6.86 -4.71
CA VAL A 320 5.26 -8.03 -5.13
C VAL A 320 4.96 -9.23 -4.24
N ALA A 321 5.40 -9.20 -2.98
CA ALA A 321 5.31 -10.32 -2.06
C ALA A 321 5.63 -9.86 -0.62
N PRO A 322 5.18 -10.59 0.41
CA PRO A 322 5.61 -10.37 1.79
C PRO A 322 7.13 -10.40 1.92
N VAL A 323 7.71 -9.43 2.64
CA VAL A 323 9.15 -9.41 2.90
C VAL A 323 9.45 -10.34 4.09
N PRO A 324 10.36 -11.32 3.96
CA PRO A 324 10.74 -12.17 5.08
C PRO A 324 11.30 -11.35 6.24
N MET A 325 10.69 -11.47 7.42
CA MET A 325 11.16 -10.85 8.65
C MET A 325 11.95 -11.87 9.47
N PRO A 326 13.18 -11.56 9.93
CA PRO A 326 13.90 -12.39 10.88
C PRO A 326 13.09 -12.62 12.16
N ALA A 327 13.11 -13.84 12.69
CA ALA A 327 12.39 -14.20 13.92
C ALA A 327 13.01 -13.59 15.19
N GLU A 328 14.29 -13.24 15.13
CA GLU A 328 15.05 -12.64 16.24
C GLU A 328 15.90 -11.50 15.69
N ILE A 329 15.89 -10.35 16.37
CA ILE A 329 16.69 -9.18 16.04
C ILE A 329 17.86 -9.17 17.01
N VAL A 330 19.03 -9.57 16.53
CA VAL A 330 20.25 -9.61 17.34
C VAL A 330 21.01 -8.29 17.30
N ASP A 331 20.94 -7.60 16.16
CA ASP A 331 21.72 -6.42 15.80
C ASP A 331 20.90 -5.62 14.77
N ASP A 332 20.73 -4.32 15.01
CA ASP A 332 19.80 -3.48 14.23
C ASP A 332 20.36 -3.14 12.85
N GLU A 333 21.68 -2.97 12.75
CA GLU A 333 22.37 -2.74 11.48
C GLU A 333 22.28 -3.99 10.59
N LEU A 334 22.61 -5.16 11.12
CA LEU A 334 22.48 -6.43 10.41
C LEU A 334 21.04 -6.72 10.01
N PHE A 335 20.07 -6.40 10.88
CA PHE A 335 18.65 -6.55 10.60
C PHE A 335 18.20 -5.65 9.45
N CYS A 336 18.53 -4.36 9.48
CA CYS A 336 18.14 -3.42 8.43
C CYS A 336 18.82 -3.73 7.10
N ASN A 337 20.10 -4.13 7.12
CA ASN A 337 20.81 -4.60 5.95
C ASN A 337 20.20 -5.88 5.36
N GLN A 338 19.73 -6.80 6.22
CA GLN A 338 19.06 -8.03 5.78
C GLN A 338 17.72 -7.72 5.10
N ILE A 339 16.89 -6.87 5.70
CA ILE A 339 15.59 -6.50 5.13
C ILE A 339 15.75 -5.69 3.85
N GLU A 340 16.70 -4.74 3.81
CA GLU A 340 16.99 -4.00 2.59
C GLU A 340 17.38 -4.95 1.45
N ARG A 341 18.25 -5.92 1.74
CA ARG A 341 18.66 -6.95 0.79
C ARG A 341 17.48 -7.80 0.33
N ASP A 342 16.63 -8.26 1.24
CA ASP A 342 15.50 -9.14 0.90
C ASP A 342 14.42 -8.38 0.09
N ALA A 343 14.05 -7.17 0.53
CA ALA A 343 13.10 -6.33 -0.19
C ALA A 343 13.65 -5.89 -1.57
N SER A 344 14.94 -5.55 -1.65
CA SER A 344 15.60 -5.24 -2.92
C SER A 344 15.67 -6.44 -3.85
N ASN A 345 15.95 -7.64 -3.30
CA ASN A 345 15.98 -8.86 -4.08
C ASN A 345 14.60 -9.20 -4.64
N LEU A 346 13.53 -9.10 -3.85
CA LEU A 346 12.16 -9.28 -4.34
C LEU A 346 11.80 -8.25 -5.41
N THR A 347 12.28 -7.02 -5.28
CA THR A 347 12.05 -5.96 -6.26
C THR A 347 12.75 -6.25 -7.60
N GLU A 348 14.01 -6.68 -7.54
CA GLU A 348 14.88 -6.85 -8.71
C GLU A 348 14.75 -8.21 -9.37
N ASN A 349 14.43 -9.23 -8.57
CA ASN A 349 14.19 -10.59 -8.97
C ASN A 349 12.83 -11.00 -8.41
N PRO A 350 11.73 -10.36 -8.87
CA PRO A 350 10.41 -10.78 -8.45
C PRO A 350 10.28 -12.27 -8.76
N PRO A 351 9.74 -13.07 -7.84
CA PRO A 351 9.58 -14.48 -8.10
C PRO A 351 8.87 -14.66 -9.43
N VAL A 352 9.47 -15.46 -10.32
CA VAL A 352 8.78 -15.91 -11.54
C VAL A 352 7.73 -16.87 -11.06
N LEU A 353 6.63 -16.31 -10.62
CA LEU A 353 5.44 -17.05 -10.37
C LEU A 353 4.90 -17.38 -11.77
N ASP A 354 4.72 -18.67 -12.07
CA ASP A 354 4.08 -19.07 -13.33
C ASP A 354 2.81 -18.24 -13.49
N GLU A 355 2.59 -17.61 -14.65
CA GLU A 355 1.44 -16.72 -14.86
C GLU A 355 0.11 -17.41 -14.50
N GLU A 356 0.03 -18.74 -14.68
CA GLU A 356 -1.07 -19.57 -14.21
C GLU A 356 -1.18 -19.59 -12.68
N THR A 357 -0.07 -19.73 -11.94
CA THR A 357 -0.04 -19.82 -10.47
C THR A 357 -0.27 -18.48 -9.77
N ILE A 358 0.18 -17.34 -10.34
CA ILE A 358 -0.13 -15.99 -9.80
C ILE A 358 -1.62 -15.71 -9.91
N VAL A 359 -2.15 -15.90 -11.12
CA VAL A 359 -3.56 -15.66 -11.39
C VAL A 359 -4.36 -16.63 -10.54
N GLU A 360 -3.98 -17.90 -10.45
CA GLU A 360 -4.72 -18.86 -9.64
C GLU A 360 -4.68 -18.53 -8.14
N ASN A 361 -3.52 -18.24 -7.55
CA ASN A 361 -3.43 -17.92 -6.11
C ASN A 361 -4.02 -16.55 -5.75
N SER A 362 -3.91 -15.54 -6.62
CA SER A 362 -4.57 -14.24 -6.38
C SER A 362 -6.09 -14.36 -6.47
N LEU A 363 -6.60 -15.33 -7.24
CA LEU A 363 -8.03 -15.64 -7.32
C LEU A 363 -8.52 -16.52 -6.17
N LEU A 364 -7.63 -17.08 -5.33
CA LEU A 364 -8.02 -17.79 -4.12
C LEU A 364 -8.31 -16.80 -2.99
N ALA A 365 -9.40 -17.03 -2.28
CA ALA A 365 -9.79 -16.27 -1.10
C ALA A 365 -10.54 -17.16 -0.11
N GLN A 366 -10.74 -16.63 1.09
CA GLN A 366 -11.43 -17.29 2.18
C GLN A 366 -12.70 -16.55 2.54
N SER A 367 -13.74 -17.30 2.88
CA SER A 367 -15.01 -16.76 3.35
C SER A 367 -14.87 -16.14 4.74
N ARG A 368 -15.53 -15.00 4.95
CA ARG A 368 -15.80 -14.36 6.25
C ARG A 368 -17.28 -14.47 6.58
N LEU A 369 -17.81 -15.71 6.55
CA LEU A 369 -19.24 -16.01 6.72
C LEU A 369 -20.11 -15.43 5.60
N ALA A 370 -19.69 -15.61 4.34
CA ALA A 370 -20.39 -15.09 3.18
C ALA A 370 -21.73 -15.80 2.92
N PHE A 371 -22.79 -15.03 2.62
CA PHE A 371 -24.04 -15.56 2.09
C PHE A 371 -23.85 -15.99 0.63
N THR A 372 -24.39 -17.15 0.25
CA THR A 372 -24.18 -17.75 -1.08
C THR A 372 -25.48 -17.97 -1.84
N TYR A 373 -25.42 -17.87 -3.18
CA TYR A 373 -26.57 -17.87 -4.07
C TYR A 373 -26.32 -18.65 -5.38
N LEU A 374 -27.35 -19.21 -6.02
CA LEU A 374 -27.21 -19.84 -7.35
C LEU A 374 -27.25 -18.84 -8.51
N ASP A 375 -27.60 -17.59 -8.25
CA ASP A 375 -27.73 -16.55 -9.28
C ASP A 375 -27.13 -15.21 -8.82
N VAL A 376 -26.75 -14.40 -9.79
CA VAL A 376 -26.13 -13.09 -9.58
C VAL A 376 -27.10 -12.06 -8.97
N SER A 377 -28.40 -12.29 -9.10
CA SER A 377 -29.45 -11.45 -8.52
C SER A 377 -29.81 -11.85 -7.09
N ALA A 378 -29.08 -12.82 -6.52
CA ALA A 378 -29.24 -13.28 -5.14
C ALA A 378 -30.65 -13.80 -4.80
N LEU A 379 -31.31 -14.46 -5.75
CA LEU A 379 -32.68 -14.97 -5.61
C LEU A 379 -32.73 -16.37 -4.97
N ASP A 380 -31.77 -17.22 -5.32
CA ASP A 380 -31.73 -18.63 -4.92
C ASP A 380 -30.63 -18.84 -3.88
N TYR A 381 -30.92 -18.59 -2.60
CA TYR A 381 -29.96 -18.73 -1.51
C TYR A 381 -29.60 -20.19 -1.22
N MET A 382 -28.31 -20.46 -0.94
CA MET A 382 -27.78 -21.81 -0.74
C MET A 382 -27.17 -22.07 0.63
N GLY A 383 -26.94 -21.05 1.47
CA GLY A 383 -26.31 -21.22 2.78
C GLY A 383 -25.28 -20.13 3.11
N ILE A 384 -24.84 -20.11 4.36
CA ILE A 384 -23.69 -19.31 4.80
C ILE A 384 -22.45 -20.17 4.60
N MET A 385 -21.54 -19.71 3.75
CA MET A 385 -20.24 -20.34 3.57
C MET A 385 -19.42 -20.19 4.86
N PRO A 386 -18.98 -21.28 5.52
CA PRO A 386 -18.26 -21.21 6.79
C PRO A 386 -17.02 -20.33 6.73
N LEU A 387 -16.62 -19.77 7.88
CA LEU A 387 -15.38 -19.01 8.03
C LEU A 387 -14.18 -19.84 7.54
N ASP A 388 -13.23 -19.18 6.90
CA ASP A 388 -11.99 -19.76 6.36
C ASP A 388 -12.20 -20.81 5.25
N THR A 389 -13.43 -20.99 4.76
CA THR A 389 -13.69 -21.83 3.58
C THR A 389 -13.01 -21.20 2.39
N GLU A 390 -12.03 -21.92 1.83
CA GLU A 390 -11.31 -21.50 0.64
C GLU A 390 -12.18 -21.66 -0.61
N PHE A 391 -12.12 -20.65 -1.47
CA PHE A 391 -12.76 -20.67 -2.77
C PHE A 391 -11.90 -19.93 -3.80
N ARG A 392 -12.16 -20.22 -5.06
CA ARG A 392 -11.58 -19.54 -6.23
C ARG A 392 -12.60 -18.61 -6.86
N ALA A 393 -12.26 -17.33 -7.02
CA ALA A 393 -13.06 -16.36 -7.76
C ALA A 393 -12.84 -16.49 -9.28
N TRP A 394 -13.90 -16.31 -10.06
CA TRP A 394 -13.86 -16.48 -11.52
C TRP A 394 -14.36 -15.27 -12.29
N TYR A 395 -15.48 -14.70 -11.85
CA TYR A 395 -16.16 -13.63 -12.58
C TYR A 395 -16.74 -12.62 -11.60
N ARG A 396 -16.79 -11.35 -11.99
CA ARG A 396 -17.51 -10.30 -11.26
C ARG A 396 -18.78 -9.89 -11.99
N ASN A 397 -19.73 -9.36 -11.23
CA ASN A 397 -20.85 -8.62 -11.79
C ASN A 397 -20.40 -7.22 -12.26
N PHE A 398 -21.13 -6.65 -13.23
CA PHE A 398 -20.91 -5.29 -13.76
C PHE A 398 -22.05 -4.37 -13.26
N ASN A 399 -21.83 -3.05 -13.19
CA ASN A 399 -22.73 -2.02 -12.62
C ASN A 399 -22.84 -1.99 -11.08
N GLU A 400 -21.77 -1.56 -10.39
CA GLU A 400 -21.76 -1.20 -8.95
C GLU A 400 -22.08 -2.32 -7.94
N SER A 401 -22.23 -3.57 -8.39
CA SER A 401 -22.42 -4.73 -7.52
C SER A 401 -21.10 -5.38 -7.12
N ASP A 402 -20.90 -5.66 -5.83
CA ASP A 402 -19.76 -6.42 -5.28
C ASP A 402 -19.94 -7.96 -5.42
N MET A 403 -20.95 -8.42 -6.16
CA MET A 403 -21.21 -9.84 -6.37
C MET A 403 -20.20 -10.47 -7.32
N MET A 404 -19.72 -11.67 -6.96
CA MET A 404 -18.82 -12.49 -7.77
C MET A 404 -19.24 -13.95 -7.80
N PHE A 405 -18.92 -14.61 -8.91
CA PHE A 405 -19.02 -16.06 -9.06
C PHE A 405 -17.73 -16.73 -8.58
N VAL A 406 -17.88 -17.72 -7.71
CA VAL A 406 -16.80 -18.45 -7.05
C VAL A 406 -17.02 -19.96 -7.15
N SER A 407 -15.97 -20.76 -6.96
CA SER A 407 -16.08 -22.21 -6.80
C SER A 407 -15.11 -22.73 -5.75
N GLY A 408 -15.47 -23.80 -5.06
CA GLY A 408 -14.60 -24.51 -4.13
C GLY A 408 -15.00 -25.98 -4.00
N GLU A 409 -14.58 -26.64 -2.93
CA GLU A 409 -14.86 -28.06 -2.72
C GLU A 409 -16.37 -28.30 -2.55
N GLY A 410 -17.00 -28.85 -3.59
CA GLY A 410 -18.43 -29.19 -3.59
C GLY A 410 -19.37 -28.02 -3.84
N PHE A 411 -18.92 -26.89 -4.38
CA PHE A 411 -19.81 -25.77 -4.73
C PHE A 411 -19.30 -24.89 -5.87
N ALA A 412 -20.24 -24.24 -6.56
CA ALA A 412 -19.98 -23.14 -7.48
C ALA A 412 -21.16 -22.16 -7.44
N LEU A 413 -20.94 -20.95 -6.91
CA LEU A 413 -22.00 -20.07 -6.42
C LEU A 413 -21.65 -18.59 -6.57
N PHE A 414 -22.62 -17.73 -6.31
CA PHE A 414 -22.44 -16.30 -6.20
C PHE A 414 -22.35 -15.87 -4.73
N LEU A 415 -21.44 -14.94 -4.43
CA LEU A 415 -21.34 -14.30 -3.11
C LEU A 415 -20.79 -12.86 -3.24
N ASP A 416 -20.96 -12.07 -2.19
CA ASP A 416 -20.49 -10.68 -2.13
C ASP A 416 -19.05 -10.61 -1.61
N ARG A 417 -18.16 -9.93 -2.35
CA ARG A 417 -16.73 -9.77 -2.04
C ARG A 417 -16.47 -9.26 -0.63
N ARG A 418 -17.32 -8.38 -0.09
CA ARG A 418 -17.10 -7.74 1.22
C ARG A 418 -17.05 -8.73 2.38
N TRP A 419 -17.63 -9.92 2.19
CA TRP A 419 -17.60 -11.01 3.17
C TRP A 419 -16.50 -12.03 2.90
N THR A 420 -15.36 -11.58 2.35
CA THR A 420 -14.25 -12.45 1.97
C THR A 420 -12.90 -11.78 2.23
N THR A 421 -11.82 -12.55 2.08
CA THR A 421 -10.45 -12.01 2.08
C THR A 421 -9.98 -11.48 0.71
N LEU A 422 -10.81 -11.57 -0.35
CA LEU A 422 -10.43 -11.14 -1.70
C LEU A 422 -10.31 -9.61 -1.76
N SER A 423 -9.14 -9.12 -2.16
CA SER A 423 -8.88 -7.67 -2.26
C SER A 423 -9.73 -7.02 -3.35
N GLU A 424 -10.05 -5.74 -3.17
CA GLU A 424 -10.85 -4.99 -4.15
C GLU A 424 -10.14 -4.87 -5.50
N ASN A 425 -8.81 -4.71 -5.51
CA ASN A 425 -8.03 -4.63 -6.74
C ASN A 425 -8.16 -5.93 -7.56
N VAL A 426 -7.98 -7.09 -6.92
CA VAL A 426 -8.17 -8.38 -7.58
C VAL A 426 -9.59 -8.53 -8.09
N PHE A 427 -10.60 -8.22 -7.27
CA PHE A 427 -12.00 -8.27 -7.69
C PHE A 427 -12.27 -7.41 -8.93
N ARG A 428 -11.80 -6.15 -8.97
CA ARG A 428 -12.01 -5.25 -10.12
C ARG A 428 -11.36 -5.76 -11.40
N ASN A 429 -10.30 -6.54 -11.28
CA ASN A 429 -9.60 -7.19 -12.39
C ASN A 429 -10.23 -8.53 -12.82
N LEU A 430 -11.24 -9.04 -12.11
CA LEU A 430 -11.97 -10.24 -12.55
C LEU A 430 -12.67 -10.01 -13.89
N PRO A 431 -12.71 -11.02 -14.77
CA PRO A 431 -13.53 -10.97 -15.98
C PRO A 431 -15.01 -10.73 -15.66
N SER A 432 -15.69 -9.97 -16.52
CA SER A 432 -17.13 -9.72 -16.40
C SER A 432 -17.94 -10.98 -16.69
N LEU A 433 -19.11 -11.10 -16.05
CA LEU A 433 -20.11 -12.13 -16.33
C LEU A 433 -20.86 -11.93 -17.68
N GLU A 434 -20.64 -10.81 -18.36
CA GLU A 434 -21.33 -10.48 -19.61
C GLU A 434 -21.12 -11.56 -20.70
N GLY A 435 -22.22 -12.12 -21.20
CA GLY A 435 -22.19 -13.18 -22.22
C GLY A 435 -21.78 -14.56 -21.68
N ARG A 436 -21.58 -14.72 -20.36
CA ARG A 436 -21.26 -16.00 -19.72
C ARG A 436 -22.36 -16.41 -18.74
N LYS A 437 -22.71 -17.71 -18.76
CA LYS A 437 -23.64 -18.32 -17.79
C LYS A 437 -22.92 -19.47 -17.11
N PRO A 438 -22.21 -19.21 -16.00
CA PRO A 438 -21.51 -20.26 -15.28
C PRO A 438 -22.51 -21.26 -14.67
N LEU A 439 -22.11 -22.52 -14.57
CA LEU A 439 -22.92 -23.56 -13.93
C LEU A 439 -22.86 -23.38 -12.41
N THR A 440 -24.01 -23.25 -11.76
CA THR A 440 -24.11 -23.06 -10.31
C THR A 440 -24.64 -24.30 -9.62
N PHE A 441 -24.07 -24.65 -8.47
CA PHE A 441 -24.48 -25.78 -7.62
C PHE A 441 -23.90 -25.63 -6.20
N CYS A 442 -24.50 -26.31 -5.21
CA CYS A 442 -24.00 -26.37 -3.84
C CYS A 442 -24.29 -27.76 -3.27
N ASP A 443 -23.26 -28.62 -3.25
CA ASP A 443 -23.31 -29.97 -2.69
C ASP A 443 -22.46 -30.09 -1.40
N ALA A 444 -21.81 -29.00 -0.98
CA ALA A 444 -21.06 -28.94 0.26
C ALA A 444 -21.98 -29.17 1.48
N ASN A 445 -21.41 -29.64 2.59
CA ASN A 445 -22.16 -30.05 3.78
C ASN A 445 -22.90 -28.90 4.50
N TRP A 446 -22.54 -27.64 4.20
CA TRP A 446 -23.18 -26.43 4.71
C TRP A 446 -24.28 -25.89 3.78
N CYS A 447 -24.46 -26.50 2.61
CA CYS A 447 -25.50 -26.14 1.66
C CYS A 447 -26.88 -26.53 2.20
N ASN A 448 -27.82 -25.60 2.19
CA ASN A 448 -29.18 -25.79 2.72
C ASN A 448 -30.23 -26.06 1.61
N GLY A 449 -29.79 -26.13 0.35
CA GLY A 449 -30.65 -26.20 -0.85
C GLY A 449 -31.22 -24.83 -1.25
N PRO A 450 -31.75 -24.68 -2.48
CA PRO A 450 -32.28 -23.40 -2.94
C PRO A 450 -33.53 -23.03 -2.14
N GLY A 451 -33.47 -21.87 -1.48
CA GLY A 451 -34.57 -21.29 -0.73
C GLY A 451 -34.48 -19.76 -0.72
N PRO A 452 -35.50 -19.06 -0.21
CA PRO A 452 -35.35 -17.63 0.06
C PRO A 452 -34.20 -17.43 1.06
N THR A 453 -33.44 -16.34 0.93
CA THR A 453 -32.42 -15.98 1.93
C THR A 453 -33.04 -16.04 3.31
N PRO A 454 -32.51 -16.84 4.25
CA PRO A 454 -33.07 -16.96 5.57
C PRO A 454 -32.99 -15.57 6.20
N THR A 455 -34.16 -15.03 6.51
CA THR A 455 -34.30 -14.06 7.59
C THR A 455 -33.56 -14.68 8.79
N PRO A 456 -32.52 -14.04 9.36
CA PRO A 456 -31.74 -14.66 10.44
C PRO A 456 -32.65 -14.94 11.64
N THR A 457 -33.16 -16.16 11.70
CA THR A 457 -33.91 -16.70 12.84
C THR A 457 -32.97 -17.59 13.62
N GLY A 458 -32.59 -17.17 14.83
CA GLY A 458 -32.07 -18.07 15.85
C GLY A 458 -30.67 -17.73 16.36
N ASP A 459 -30.65 -17.01 17.48
CA ASP A 459 -29.79 -17.19 18.65
C ASP A 459 -28.39 -17.78 18.43
N GLY A 460 -27.39 -16.90 18.33
CA GLY A 460 -25.98 -17.29 18.38
C GLY A 460 -25.03 -16.12 18.66
N PRO A 461 -23.75 -16.40 19.00
CA PRO A 461 -22.75 -15.43 19.47
C PRO A 461 -22.40 -14.31 18.47
N LEU A 462 -22.90 -14.39 17.23
CA LEU A 462 -22.68 -13.40 16.18
C LEU A 462 -23.33 -12.04 16.47
N VAL A 463 -24.39 -12.00 17.29
CA VAL A 463 -25.09 -10.74 17.63
C VAL A 463 -24.21 -9.82 18.51
N LEU A 464 -23.32 -10.38 19.33
CA LEU A 464 -22.38 -9.61 20.16
C LEU A 464 -21.25 -8.97 19.31
N LEU A 465 -20.86 -9.61 18.21
CA LEU A 465 -19.85 -9.09 17.28
C LEU A 465 -20.43 -8.07 16.29
N LEU A 466 -21.70 -8.22 15.90
CA LEU A 466 -22.41 -7.24 15.07
C LEU A 466 -22.83 -5.97 15.84
N SER A 467 -22.93 -6.03 17.18
CA SER A 467 -23.18 -4.83 18.00
C SER A 467 -21.97 -3.92 18.18
N GLU A 468 -20.73 -4.41 17.98
CA GLU A 468 -19.51 -3.61 18.15
C GLU A 468 -19.08 -2.82 16.89
N SER A 469 -19.77 -2.99 15.75
CA SER A 469 -19.34 -2.44 14.46
C SER A 469 -20.34 -1.47 13.79
N THR A 470 -21.31 -0.93 14.52
CA THR A 470 -22.25 0.07 13.96
C THR A 470 -22.00 1.47 14.51
N PRO A 471 -21.88 2.51 13.66
CA PRO A 471 -21.67 3.89 14.12
C PRO A 471 -22.87 4.41 14.92
N GLU A 472 -22.57 5.21 15.95
CA GLU A 472 -23.53 5.83 16.86
C GLU A 472 -24.51 6.78 16.12
N PRO A 473 -25.83 6.57 16.23
CA PRO A 473 -26.83 7.47 15.66
C PRO A 473 -26.97 8.77 16.49
N THR A 474 -27.21 9.89 15.82
CA THR A 474 -27.40 11.24 16.40
C THR A 474 -28.62 11.39 17.33
N ARG A 475 -29.50 10.39 17.40
CA ARG A 475 -30.53 10.25 18.44
C ARG A 475 -30.17 9.05 19.29
N SER A 476 -29.80 9.32 20.54
CA SER A 476 -29.31 8.34 21.50
C SER A 476 -30.34 7.21 21.68
N VAL A 477 -29.87 5.97 21.55
CA VAL A 477 -30.65 4.76 21.85
C VAL A 477 -30.97 4.70 23.34
N ASP A 478 -30.08 5.25 24.16
CA ASP A 478 -30.23 5.31 25.62
C ASP A 478 -31.45 6.16 26.01
N ASP A 479 -31.75 7.25 25.28
CA ASP A 479 -32.91 8.10 25.54
C ASP A 479 -34.26 7.37 25.37
N LEU A 480 -34.33 6.39 24.44
CA LEU A 480 -35.54 5.60 24.18
C LEU A 480 -35.68 4.44 25.16
N GLN A 481 -34.56 3.86 25.60
CA GLN A 481 -34.54 2.85 26.65
C GLN A 481 -34.89 3.47 28.02
N ASP A 482 -34.43 4.69 28.30
CA ASP A 482 -34.77 5.47 29.49
C ASP A 482 -36.26 5.86 29.54
N GLN A 483 -36.92 5.96 28.38
CA GLN A 483 -38.38 6.11 28.26
C GLN A 483 -39.15 4.80 28.47
N GLY A 484 -38.46 3.71 28.81
CA GLY A 484 -39.04 2.40 29.07
C GLY A 484 -39.42 1.61 27.82
N LYS A 485 -38.94 2.00 26.63
CA LYS A 485 -39.18 1.25 25.39
C LYS A 485 -38.16 0.12 25.25
N ARG A 486 -38.61 -1.03 24.77
CA ARG A 486 -37.75 -2.20 24.54
C ARG A 486 -37.26 -2.21 23.09
N LEU A 487 -35.95 -2.31 22.92
CA LEU A 487 -35.31 -2.48 21.61
C LEU A 487 -35.65 -3.85 21.01
N VAL A 488 -36.02 -3.86 19.73
CA VAL A 488 -36.21 -5.06 18.92
C VAL A 488 -35.52 -4.91 17.56
N SER A 489 -35.15 -6.02 16.95
CA SER A 489 -34.51 -6.06 15.62
C SER A 489 -35.54 -5.80 14.50
N TRP A 490 -35.08 -5.42 13.32
CA TRP A 490 -35.88 -5.32 12.09
C TRP A 490 -36.79 -6.54 11.83
N ASN A 491 -36.42 -7.75 12.28
CA ASN A 491 -37.25 -8.97 12.17
C ASN A 491 -38.60 -8.86 12.89
N ASN A 492 -38.70 -7.98 13.88
CA ASN A 492 -39.91 -7.67 14.60
C ASN A 492 -40.76 -6.61 13.88
N ILE A 493 -40.31 -6.08 12.74
CA ILE A 493 -41.05 -5.09 11.97
C ILE A 493 -41.91 -5.80 10.94
N ARG A 494 -43.22 -5.66 11.09
CA ARG A 494 -44.20 -6.08 10.10
C ARG A 494 -44.42 -4.94 9.11
N VAL A 495 -44.17 -5.22 7.84
CA VAL A 495 -44.31 -4.25 6.74
C VAL A 495 -45.50 -4.64 5.88
N ASN A 496 -46.50 -3.76 5.77
CA ASN A 496 -47.56 -3.91 4.77
C ASN A 496 -47.32 -2.91 3.64
N TYR A 497 -47.11 -3.43 2.44
CA TYR A 497 -46.81 -2.66 1.23
C TYR A 497 -48.09 -2.14 0.58
N LEU A 498 -48.12 -0.85 0.26
CA LEU A 498 -49.29 -0.18 -0.32
C LEU A 498 -49.07 0.21 -1.79
N LEU A 499 -47.94 0.87 -2.08
CA LEU A 499 -47.64 1.39 -3.42
C LEU A 499 -46.13 1.42 -3.68
N ASP A 500 -45.69 0.64 -4.66
CA ASP A 500 -44.32 0.61 -5.15
C ASP A 500 -44.02 1.76 -6.11
N ARG A 501 -42.86 2.41 -5.93
CA ARG A 501 -42.33 3.48 -6.80
C ARG A 501 -40.91 3.12 -7.27
N PRO A 502 -40.77 2.14 -8.16
CA PRO A 502 -39.45 1.69 -8.64
C PRO A 502 -38.65 2.82 -9.31
N GLU A 503 -39.31 3.82 -9.89
CA GLU A 503 -38.68 4.99 -10.50
C GLU A 503 -37.87 5.86 -9.52
N THR A 504 -38.21 5.82 -8.23
CA THR A 504 -37.51 6.54 -7.15
C THR A 504 -36.83 5.61 -6.16
N ASN A 505 -36.83 4.30 -6.41
CA ASN A 505 -36.31 3.28 -5.51
C ASN A 505 -36.96 3.32 -4.11
N THR A 506 -38.27 3.64 -4.04
CA THR A 506 -39.02 3.77 -2.78
C THR A 506 -40.37 3.04 -2.82
N VAL A 507 -40.96 2.84 -1.65
CA VAL A 507 -42.29 2.26 -1.49
C VAL A 507 -43.05 2.89 -0.33
N GLN A 508 -44.36 3.00 -0.49
CA GLN A 508 -45.26 3.41 0.57
C GLN A 508 -45.71 2.21 1.39
N VAL A 509 -45.45 2.26 2.70
CA VAL A 509 -45.66 1.15 3.62
C VAL A 509 -46.37 1.62 4.90
N THR A 510 -47.16 0.75 5.50
CA THR A 510 -47.50 0.84 6.93
C THR A 510 -46.62 -0.11 7.72
N LEU A 511 -46.22 0.30 8.91
CA LEU A 511 -45.29 -0.44 9.75
C LEU A 511 -45.90 -0.73 11.12
N GLU A 512 -45.66 -1.92 11.63
CA GLU A 512 -45.98 -2.34 13.00
C GLU A 512 -44.74 -2.97 13.64
N ILE A 513 -44.56 -2.78 14.95
CA ILE A 513 -43.46 -3.35 15.73
C ILE A 513 -44.02 -4.45 16.62
N CYS A 514 -43.49 -5.66 16.50
CA CYS A 514 -43.97 -6.85 17.18
C CYS A 514 -43.12 -7.21 18.40
N SER A 515 -43.75 -7.75 19.44
CA SER A 515 -43.03 -8.19 20.64
C SER A 515 -42.09 -9.36 20.38
N ASP A 516 -42.34 -10.11 19.31
CA ASP A 516 -41.59 -11.28 18.91
C ASP A 516 -41.60 -11.43 17.36
N PRO A 517 -40.64 -12.17 16.79
CA PRO A 517 -40.51 -12.33 15.34
C PRO A 517 -41.59 -13.17 14.68
N THR A 518 -42.48 -13.82 15.43
CA THR A 518 -43.63 -14.55 14.83
C THR A 518 -44.73 -13.60 14.38
N GLN A 519 -44.59 -12.29 14.67
CA GLN A 519 -45.45 -11.19 14.22
C GLN A 519 -46.93 -11.37 14.59
N VAL A 520 -47.19 -12.04 15.71
CA VAL A 520 -48.55 -12.30 16.23
C VAL A 520 -49.06 -11.13 17.07
N ALA A 521 -48.20 -10.51 17.88
CA ALA A 521 -48.55 -9.39 18.75
C ALA A 521 -47.73 -8.14 18.38
N CYS A 522 -48.37 -7.19 17.70
CA CYS A 522 -47.72 -5.98 17.18
C CYS A 522 -48.44 -4.70 17.60
N GLU A 523 -47.67 -3.61 17.71
CA GLU A 523 -48.16 -2.26 17.93
C GLU A 523 -47.80 -1.35 16.74
N PRO A 524 -48.61 -0.32 16.44
CA PRO A 524 -48.36 0.55 15.29
C PRO A 524 -47.06 1.36 15.46
N VAL A 525 -46.33 1.54 14.36
CA VAL A 525 -45.22 2.51 14.32
C VAL A 525 -45.79 3.93 14.32
N LEU A 526 -45.50 4.67 15.39
CA LEU A 526 -45.96 6.03 15.60
C LEU A 526 -45.08 7.05 14.88
N THR A 527 -43.76 6.83 14.86
CA THR A 527 -42.79 7.71 14.19
C THR A 527 -41.64 6.92 13.59
N VAL A 528 -41.08 7.42 12.48
CA VAL A 528 -39.82 6.95 11.88
C VAL A 528 -38.84 8.13 11.85
N PHE A 529 -37.68 7.98 12.49
CA PHE A 529 -36.63 8.99 12.53
C PHE A 529 -35.45 8.56 11.65
N ASP A 530 -34.98 9.44 10.78
CA ASP A 530 -33.85 9.21 9.90
C ASP A 530 -32.58 9.80 10.51
N THR A 531 -31.62 8.95 10.85
CA THR A 531 -30.39 9.33 11.55
C THR A 531 -29.36 9.97 10.63
N THR A 532 -29.44 9.73 9.31
CA THR A 532 -28.57 10.37 8.31
C THR A 532 -28.91 11.84 8.14
N THR A 533 -30.21 12.16 8.11
CA THR A 533 -30.70 13.53 7.93
C THR A 533 -31.00 14.25 9.25
N GLY A 534 -31.10 13.51 10.37
CA GLY A 534 -31.48 14.05 11.67
C GLY A 534 -32.94 14.50 11.76
N THR A 535 -33.82 13.97 10.90
CA THR A 535 -35.23 14.42 10.79
C THR A 535 -36.24 13.27 10.87
N GLN A 536 -37.46 13.56 11.29
CA GLN A 536 -38.56 12.59 11.23
C GLN A 536 -39.07 12.44 9.80
N ARG A 537 -39.27 11.19 9.36
CA ARG A 537 -39.92 10.90 8.09
C ARG A 537 -41.40 11.30 8.15
N PRO A 538 -41.89 12.06 7.16
CA PRO A 538 -43.26 12.56 7.18
C PRO A 538 -44.26 11.41 7.03
N ILE A 539 -45.37 11.51 7.76
CA ILE A 539 -46.54 10.65 7.56
C ILE A 539 -47.27 11.14 6.32
N ILE A 540 -47.35 10.30 5.29
CA ILE A 540 -47.91 10.68 3.98
C ILE A 540 -49.43 10.56 3.99
N SER A 541 -49.93 9.53 4.67
CA SER A 541 -51.36 9.25 4.84
C SER A 541 -51.58 8.26 5.98
N GLN A 542 -52.83 7.86 6.22
CA GLN A 542 -53.17 6.74 7.11
C GLN A 542 -53.94 5.67 6.35
N PHE A 543 -53.63 4.40 6.63
CA PHE A 543 -54.31 3.24 6.04
C PHE A 543 -54.63 2.23 7.15
N ASN A 544 -55.90 1.84 7.30
CA ASN A 544 -56.39 0.97 8.38
C ASN A 544 -55.96 1.40 9.79
N GLY A 545 -55.86 2.71 10.04
CA GLY A 545 -55.42 3.25 11.34
C GLY A 545 -53.90 3.23 11.58
N LEU A 546 -53.11 2.80 10.60
CA LEU A 546 -51.65 2.83 10.62
C LEU A 546 -51.12 4.03 9.81
N ASN A 547 -50.01 4.62 10.27
CA ASN A 547 -49.30 5.67 9.54
C ASN A 547 -48.60 5.09 8.31
N VAL A 548 -48.71 5.79 7.17
CA VAL A 548 -48.03 5.44 5.92
C VAL A 548 -46.77 6.28 5.77
N TYR A 549 -45.65 5.60 5.53
CA TYR A 549 -44.34 6.20 5.27
C TYR A 549 -43.85 5.80 3.88
N GLU A 550 -43.06 6.67 3.23
CA GLU A 550 -42.32 6.33 2.01
C GLU A 550 -40.86 6.08 2.38
N LEU A 551 -40.40 4.85 2.15
CA LEU A 551 -39.08 4.37 2.54
C LEU A 551 -38.37 3.72 1.34
N PRO A 552 -37.03 3.79 1.27
CA PRO A 552 -36.25 3.11 0.24
C PRO A 552 -36.27 1.59 0.42
N TYR A 553 -36.09 0.85 -0.67
CA TYR A 553 -35.91 -0.61 -0.63
C TYR A 553 -34.57 -1.02 0.01
N GLY A 554 -34.50 -2.27 0.46
CA GLY A 554 -33.33 -2.90 1.06
C GLY A 554 -33.25 -2.77 2.58
N TYR A 555 -32.11 -3.20 3.12
CA TYR A 555 -31.78 -3.02 4.53
C TYR A 555 -31.38 -1.57 4.80
N ASN A 556 -31.99 -0.96 5.81
CA ASN A 556 -31.65 0.40 6.19
C ASN A 556 -31.35 0.49 7.71
N PRO A 557 -30.07 0.68 8.09
CA PRO A 557 -29.67 0.84 9.49
C PRO A 557 -29.81 2.30 9.99
N ASN A 558 -30.29 3.21 9.16
CA ASN A 558 -30.37 4.64 9.47
C ASN A 558 -31.79 5.07 9.87
N PHE A 559 -32.70 4.14 10.16
CA PHE A 559 -34.05 4.43 10.60
C PHE A 559 -34.32 3.94 12.02
N ILE A 560 -34.79 4.85 12.87
CA ILE A 560 -35.32 4.51 14.19
C ILE A 560 -36.85 4.50 14.12
N LEU A 561 -37.45 3.33 14.24
CA LEU A 561 -38.89 3.11 14.22
C LEU A 561 -39.39 3.03 15.65
N GLU A 562 -40.34 3.87 16.03
CA GLU A 562 -40.86 3.92 17.39
C GLU A 562 -42.34 3.55 17.46
N GLY A 563 -42.66 2.61 18.34
CA GLY A 563 -44.01 2.31 18.78
C GLY A 563 -44.29 2.90 20.18
N THR A 564 -45.31 2.35 20.83
CA THR A 564 -45.75 2.75 22.17
C THR A 564 -44.82 2.19 23.25
N THR A 565 -44.41 0.93 23.11
CA THR A 565 -43.58 0.20 24.08
C THR A 565 -42.32 -0.40 23.46
N LEU A 566 -42.21 -0.42 22.13
CA LEU A 566 -41.12 -1.00 21.38
C LEU A 566 -40.46 0.04 20.46
N PHE A 567 -39.20 -0.21 20.11
CA PHE A 567 -38.54 0.52 19.03
C PHE A 567 -37.52 -0.37 18.32
N SER A 568 -37.18 -0.01 17.08
CA SER A 568 -36.17 -0.68 16.27
C SER A 568 -35.24 0.35 15.62
N ARG A 569 -33.98 -0.05 15.39
CA ARG A 569 -32.92 0.82 14.81
C ARG A 569 -32.66 0.54 13.34
N ASP A 570 -33.39 -0.40 12.78
CA ASP A 570 -33.19 -0.92 11.46
C ASP A 570 -34.53 -1.38 10.87
N VAL A 571 -34.61 -1.39 9.55
CA VAL A 571 -35.77 -1.96 8.85
C VAL A 571 -35.32 -2.57 7.54
N TRP A 572 -35.96 -3.68 7.17
CA TRP A 572 -35.83 -4.26 5.84
C TRP A 572 -37.10 -3.98 5.04
N ILE A 573 -36.95 -3.32 3.89
CA ILE A 573 -38.05 -3.02 2.98
C ILE A 573 -37.82 -3.81 1.69
N SER A 574 -38.63 -4.84 1.47
CA SER A 574 -38.51 -5.74 0.32
C SER A 574 -38.78 -5.01 -0.99
N ASP A 575 -37.92 -5.23 -1.98
CA ASP A 575 -38.15 -4.80 -3.35
C ASP A 575 -39.39 -5.51 -3.96
N PRO A 576 -40.14 -4.90 -4.88
CA PRO A 576 -41.29 -5.56 -5.53
C PRO A 576 -40.89 -6.85 -6.26
N THR A 577 -39.67 -6.97 -6.78
CA THR A 577 -39.17 -8.15 -7.50
C THR A 577 -39.04 -9.40 -6.61
N VAL A 578 -38.96 -9.24 -5.28
CA VAL A 578 -38.87 -10.34 -4.32
C VAL A 578 -40.22 -10.64 -3.62
N ARG A 579 -41.28 -9.88 -3.91
CA ARG A 579 -42.62 -10.03 -3.32
C ARG A 579 -43.62 -10.82 -4.16
N GLY A 580 -43.29 -11.13 -5.41
CA GLY A 580 -44.10 -11.92 -6.35
C GLY A 580 -44.91 -11.09 -7.33
#